data_AF-M1MVB0-F1
#
_entry.id   AF-M1MVB0-F1
#
_cell.length_a   1.000
_cell.length_b   1.000
_cell.length_c   1.000
_cell.angle_alpha   90.00
_cell.angle_beta   90.00
_cell.angle_gamma   90.00
#
_symmetry.space_group_name_H-M   'P 1'
#
loop_
_entity.id
_entity.type
_entity.pdbx_description
1 polymer ?
#
loop_
_entity_poly.entity_id
_entity_poly.type
_entity_poly.pdbx_seq_one_letter_code
_entity_poly.pdbx_strand_id
1 'polypeptide(L)'
;MGRRSEWRRWASYGHCLGENLRVLRTMRGLSQDRLAELSGLSRNQISNIERNENTSTRSTDPVLSTVYKLARALHVPPVALLPAGDRFVEDICPAEGLGVDIVWPARPEDTMAFDVHHLYSARPGDRPGFDPTRALELDAPVPGSRGHSAGELPPQDVSAAGEDPDADDHDGRAGDPAEEGQ
;
A
#
# COMPACT_ATOMS: atom_id res chain seq x y z
N MET A 1 -34.31 8.71 2.61
CA MET A 1 -33.72 7.53 3.27
C MET A 1 -32.50 7.10 2.46
N GLY A 2 -31.32 7.71 2.68
CA GLY A 2 -30.18 7.61 1.74
C GLY A 2 -28.78 7.43 2.37
N ARG A 3 -28.62 7.48 3.69
CA ARG A 3 -27.30 7.48 4.34
C ARG A 3 -26.75 6.11 4.73
N ARG A 4 -27.23 4.99 4.14
CA ARG A 4 -26.80 3.63 4.56
C ARG A 4 -25.82 2.96 3.59
N SER A 5 -25.60 3.55 2.41
CA SER A 5 -24.71 3.00 1.36
C SER A 5 -23.31 3.62 1.36
N GLU A 6 -23.19 4.92 1.67
CA GLU A 6 -21.90 5.65 1.65
C GLU A 6 -20.87 5.10 2.65
N TRP A 7 -21.30 4.66 3.83
CA TRP A 7 -20.37 4.25 4.88
C TRP A 7 -19.70 2.88 4.67
N ARG A 8 -20.24 2.01 3.81
CA ARG A 8 -19.57 0.73 3.47
C ARG A 8 -18.33 0.95 2.61
N ARG A 9 -18.32 1.99 1.78
CA ARG A 9 -17.26 2.27 0.81
C ARG A 9 -15.99 2.72 1.51
N TRP A 10 -16.11 3.66 2.46
CA TRP A 10 -14.98 4.18 3.23
C TRP A 10 -14.27 3.12 4.09
N ALA A 11 -15.00 2.10 4.55
CA ALA A 11 -14.41 1.04 5.35
C ALA A 11 -13.33 0.24 4.63
N SER A 12 -13.51 0.02 3.33
CA SER A 12 -12.50 -0.66 2.50
C SER A 12 -11.23 0.18 2.34
N TYR A 13 -11.37 1.49 2.10
CA TYR A 13 -10.24 2.42 1.99
C TYR A 13 -9.48 2.58 3.32
N GLY A 14 -10.21 2.70 4.44
CA GLY A 14 -9.60 2.74 5.76
C GLY A 14 -8.82 1.46 6.10
N HIS A 15 -9.23 0.32 5.56
CA HIS A 15 -8.55 -0.96 5.79
C HIS A 15 -7.22 -0.99 5.05
N CYS A 16 -7.24 -0.70 3.74
CA CYS A 16 -6.03 -0.61 2.93
C CYS A 16 -5.04 0.44 3.48
N LEU A 17 -5.53 1.58 3.99
CA LEU A 17 -4.69 2.57 4.68
C LEU A 17 -4.00 1.99 5.94
N GLY A 18 -4.74 1.26 6.76
CA GLY A 18 -4.20 0.59 7.95
C GLY A 18 -3.16 -0.46 7.60
N GLU A 19 -3.39 -1.24 6.55
CA GLU A 19 -2.44 -2.21 6.02
C GLU A 19 -1.17 -1.53 5.49
N ASN A 20 -1.31 -0.49 4.66
CA ASN A 20 -0.18 0.31 4.15
C ASN A 20 0.67 0.86 5.30
N LEU A 21 0.02 1.43 6.31
CA LEU A 21 0.70 1.93 7.51
C LEU A 21 1.48 0.82 8.22
N ARG A 22 0.84 -0.33 8.45
CA ARG A 22 1.47 -1.48 9.11
C ARG A 22 2.67 -1.99 8.31
N VAL A 23 2.52 -2.18 7.00
CA VAL A 23 3.58 -2.67 6.09
C VAL A 23 4.77 -1.72 6.12
N LEU A 24 4.54 -0.42 5.92
CA LEU A 24 5.61 0.58 5.93
C LEU A 24 6.28 0.67 7.29
N ARG A 25 5.50 0.64 8.39
CA ARG A 25 6.05 0.65 9.75
C ARG A 25 6.96 -0.56 10.01
N THR A 26 6.51 -1.76 9.65
CA THR A 26 7.30 -2.98 9.89
C THR A 26 8.52 -3.05 9.00
N MET A 27 8.42 -2.61 7.74
CA MET A 27 9.57 -2.48 6.82
C MET A 27 10.63 -1.53 7.40
N ARG A 28 10.22 -0.46 8.09
CA ARG A 28 11.12 0.46 8.80
C ARG A 28 11.64 -0.08 10.14
N GLY A 29 11.23 -1.28 10.57
CA GLY A 29 11.64 -1.87 11.84
C GLY A 29 11.07 -1.15 13.07
N LEU A 30 9.97 -0.41 12.93
CA LEU A 30 9.39 0.39 14.02
C LEU A 30 8.31 -0.37 14.76
N SER A 31 8.28 -0.27 16.09
CA SER A 31 7.10 -0.62 16.89
C SER A 31 6.01 0.46 16.74
N GLN A 32 4.77 0.16 17.13
CA GLN A 32 3.69 1.17 17.17
C GLN A 32 4.05 2.32 18.13
N ASP A 33 4.65 2.00 19.27
CA ASP A 33 5.14 2.98 20.25
C ASP A 33 6.21 3.89 19.64
N ARG A 34 7.18 3.31 18.93
CA ARG A 34 8.24 4.11 18.31
C ARG A 34 7.72 5.01 17.20
N LEU A 35 6.78 4.52 16.38
CA LEU A 35 6.13 5.35 15.37
C LEU A 35 5.32 6.49 16.00
N ALA A 36 4.64 6.23 17.12
CA ALA A 36 3.90 7.25 17.85
C ALA A 36 4.81 8.39 18.33
N GLU A 37 5.95 8.05 18.94
CA GLU A 37 6.98 9.03 19.34
C GLU A 37 7.48 9.87 18.15
N LEU A 38 7.88 9.23 17.06
CA LEU A 38 8.45 9.90 15.88
C LEU A 38 7.43 10.78 15.14
N SER A 39 6.16 10.39 15.13
CA SER A 39 5.07 11.13 14.47
C SER A 39 4.44 12.20 15.36
N GLY A 40 4.70 12.18 16.67
CA GLY A 40 4.01 13.02 17.66
C GLY A 40 2.51 12.69 17.76
N LEU A 41 2.17 11.41 17.60
CA LEU A 41 0.81 10.86 17.74
C LEU A 41 0.75 9.96 18.98
N SER A 42 -0.45 9.61 19.44
CA SER A 42 -0.58 8.59 20.49
C SER A 42 -0.42 7.19 19.92
N ARG A 43 0.16 6.28 20.68
CA ARG A 43 0.20 4.84 20.34
C ARG A 43 -1.20 4.28 20.06
N ASN A 44 -2.21 4.71 20.81
CA ASN A 44 -3.60 4.33 20.59
C ASN A 44 -4.11 4.76 19.21
N GLN A 45 -3.74 5.96 18.76
CA GLN A 45 -4.09 6.45 17.43
C GLN A 45 -3.42 5.61 16.33
N ILE A 46 -2.13 5.28 16.46
CA ILE A 46 -1.44 4.36 15.53
C ILE A 46 -2.16 3.00 15.48
N SER A 47 -2.44 2.43 16.66
CA SER A 47 -3.10 1.13 16.81
C SER A 47 -4.49 1.12 16.18
N ASN A 48 -5.26 2.20 16.31
CA ASN A 48 -6.60 2.32 15.73
C ASN A 48 -6.56 2.48 14.20
N ILE A 49 -5.56 3.19 13.66
CA ILE A 49 -5.37 3.27 12.21
C ILE A 49 -5.00 1.89 11.65
N GLU A 50 -4.00 1.21 12.23
CA GLU A 50 -3.52 -0.08 11.71
C GLU A 50 -4.53 -1.21 11.83
N ARG A 51 -5.34 -1.20 12.89
CA ARG A 51 -6.33 -2.26 13.08
C ARG A 51 -7.44 -2.13 12.04
N ASN A 52 -7.99 -0.92 11.88
CA ASN A 52 -9.24 -0.64 11.14
C ASN A 52 -10.41 -1.63 11.38
N GLU A 53 -10.30 -2.54 12.34
CA GLU A 53 -11.39 -3.33 12.88
C GLU A 53 -11.99 -2.50 14.00
N ASN A 54 -13.24 -2.07 13.83
CA ASN A 54 -14.33 -2.48 14.72
C ASN A 54 -15.66 -1.86 14.31
N THR A 55 -16.49 -2.74 13.72
CA THR A 55 -17.88 -2.52 13.28
C THR A 55 -18.02 -1.68 12.01
N SER A 56 -19.00 -2.03 11.19
CA SER A 56 -19.52 -1.31 10.02
C SER A 56 -19.93 0.17 10.26
N THR A 57 -19.51 0.78 11.37
CA THR A 57 -19.83 2.12 11.85
C THR A 57 -18.61 2.96 12.28
N ARG A 58 -17.38 2.41 12.36
CA ARG A 58 -16.17 3.21 12.69
C ARG A 58 -14.95 2.74 11.90
N SER A 59 -14.85 3.20 10.67
CA SER A 59 -13.61 3.11 9.89
C SER A 59 -12.74 4.31 10.20
N THR A 60 -11.42 4.11 10.27
CA THR A 60 -10.50 5.19 10.60
C THR A 60 -10.44 6.19 9.44
N ASP A 61 -10.73 7.45 9.74
CA ASP A 61 -10.62 8.59 8.81
C ASP A 61 -9.56 9.57 9.35
N PRO A 62 -8.27 9.32 9.11
CA PRO A 62 -7.23 10.19 9.60
C PRO A 62 -7.22 11.49 8.78
N VAL A 63 -7.34 12.62 9.50
CA VAL A 63 -7.20 13.94 8.88
C VAL A 63 -5.86 14.10 8.18
N LEU A 64 -5.80 14.99 7.19
CA LEU A 64 -4.61 15.27 6.36
C LEU A 64 -3.31 15.40 7.17
N SER A 65 -3.36 16.14 8.29
CA SER A 65 -2.19 16.34 9.14
C SER A 65 -1.65 15.05 9.77
N THR A 66 -2.52 14.07 10.03
CA THR A 66 -2.13 12.74 10.53
C THR A 66 -1.37 11.99 9.45
N VAL A 67 -1.87 11.96 8.22
CA VAL A 67 -1.20 11.30 7.07
C VAL A 67 0.20 11.88 6.86
N TYR A 68 0.34 13.21 6.87
CA TYR A 68 1.65 13.85 6.67
C TYR A 68 2.62 13.65 7.84
N LYS A 69 2.14 13.59 9.09
CA LYS A 69 2.97 13.25 10.25
C LYS A 69 3.52 11.83 10.16
N LEU A 70 2.67 10.88 9.77
CA LEU A 70 3.06 9.48 9.56
C LEU A 70 4.06 9.35 8.40
N ALA A 71 3.77 9.98 7.25
CA ALA A 71 4.65 9.97 6.09
C ALA A 71 6.05 10.52 6.43
N ARG A 72 6.10 11.63 7.16
CA ARG A 72 7.35 12.21 7.65
C ARG A 72 8.10 11.28 8.59
N ALA A 73 7.42 10.68 9.56
CA ALA A 73 8.04 9.75 10.52
C ALA A 73 8.55 8.46 9.86
N LEU A 74 7.87 8.00 8.79
CA LEU A 74 8.23 6.81 8.02
C LEU A 74 9.21 7.10 6.87
N HIS A 75 9.52 8.37 6.62
CA HIS A 75 10.36 8.83 5.51
C HIS A 75 9.89 8.29 4.15
N VAL A 76 8.61 8.50 3.86
CA VAL A 76 7.94 8.12 2.60
C VAL A 76 7.11 9.30 2.09
N PRO A 77 6.82 9.37 0.77
CA PRO A 77 5.82 10.32 0.29
C PRO A 77 4.44 10.00 0.89
N PRO A 78 3.57 11.00 1.17
CA PRO A 78 2.24 10.76 1.72
C PRO A 78 1.42 9.74 0.92
N VAL A 79 1.63 9.72 -0.39
CA VAL A 79 0.92 8.85 -1.31
C VAL A 79 1.21 7.36 -1.09
N ALA A 80 2.35 6.99 -0.52
CA ALA A 80 2.63 5.61 -0.14
C ALA A 80 1.74 5.10 1.02
N LEU A 81 1.14 6.01 1.80
CA LEU A 81 0.12 5.65 2.78
C LEU A 81 -1.26 5.58 2.14
N LEU A 82 -1.51 6.37 1.10
CA LEU A 82 -2.84 6.49 0.51
C LEU A 82 -3.23 5.20 -0.23
N PRO A 83 -4.39 4.62 0.08
CA PRO A 83 -4.89 3.45 -0.62
C PRO A 83 -5.28 3.78 -2.07
N ALA A 84 -4.89 2.92 -3.02
CA ALA A 84 -5.21 3.03 -4.45
C ALA A 84 -4.85 4.40 -5.06
N GLY A 85 -3.69 4.97 -4.69
CA GLY A 85 -3.25 6.29 -5.17
C GLY A 85 -3.04 6.37 -6.69
N ASP A 86 -2.88 5.22 -7.36
CA ASP A 86 -2.71 5.04 -8.80
C ASP A 86 -4.02 4.77 -9.57
N ARG A 87 -5.16 4.66 -8.89
CA ARG A 87 -6.46 4.29 -9.48
C ARG A 87 -7.53 5.33 -9.20
N PHE A 88 -8.61 5.26 -9.97
CA PHE A 88 -9.82 6.00 -9.65
C PHE A 88 -10.51 5.41 -8.42
N VAL A 89 -11.23 6.27 -7.69
CA VAL A 89 -11.98 5.84 -6.50
C VAL A 89 -13.21 5.04 -6.91
N GLU A 90 -13.37 3.86 -6.33
CA GLU A 90 -14.49 2.94 -6.57
C GLU A 90 -15.32 2.72 -5.30
N ASP A 91 -16.37 1.91 -5.41
CA ASP A 91 -17.23 1.55 -4.28
C ASP A 91 -16.50 0.70 -3.22
N ILE A 92 -15.52 -0.09 -3.65
CA ILE A 92 -14.63 -0.88 -2.80
C ILE A 92 -13.21 -0.53 -3.22
N CYS A 93 -12.32 -0.34 -2.26
CA CYS A 93 -10.93 -0.02 -2.54
C CYS A 93 -10.30 -1.11 -3.41
N PRO A 94 -9.81 -0.77 -4.62
CA PRO A 94 -9.24 -1.74 -5.55
C PRO A 94 -7.73 -1.98 -5.32
N ALA A 95 -7.17 -1.47 -4.23
CA ALA A 95 -5.72 -1.51 -3.99
C ALA A 95 -5.20 -2.94 -3.81
N GLU A 96 -4.18 -3.30 -4.58
CA GLU A 96 -3.38 -4.51 -4.38
C GLU A 96 -1.98 -4.09 -3.92
N GLY A 97 -1.72 -4.15 -2.61
CA GLY A 97 -0.46 -3.67 -2.01
C GLY A 97 -0.36 -2.13 -1.93
N LEU A 98 0.87 -1.59 -1.97
CA LEU A 98 1.11 -0.16 -1.73
C LEU A 98 0.70 0.77 -2.89
N GLY A 99 0.65 0.29 -4.14
CA GLY A 99 0.12 1.04 -5.30
C GLY A 99 0.75 2.43 -5.54
N VAL A 100 2.09 2.57 -5.49
CA VAL A 100 2.78 3.88 -5.50
C VAL A 100 3.24 4.34 -6.90
N ASP A 101 2.96 3.58 -7.95
CA ASP A 101 3.29 4.00 -9.33
C ASP A 101 2.21 4.92 -9.88
N ILE A 102 2.38 6.23 -9.68
CA ILE A 102 1.38 7.24 -10.01
C ILE A 102 1.87 8.09 -11.17
N VAL A 103 1.13 7.99 -12.26
CA VAL A 103 1.29 8.83 -13.45
C VAL A 103 0.01 9.62 -13.60
N TRP A 104 0.07 10.92 -13.34
CA TRP A 104 -1.03 11.84 -13.58
C TRP A 104 -0.51 13.17 -14.14
N PRO A 105 -1.05 13.67 -15.26
CA PRO A 105 -2.02 12.98 -16.12
C PRO A 105 -1.39 11.79 -16.86
N ALA A 106 -2.14 10.70 -17.00
CA ALA A 106 -1.76 9.56 -17.82
C ALA A 106 -2.37 9.66 -19.23
N ARG A 107 -3.49 10.38 -19.37
CA ARG A 107 -4.22 10.56 -20.63
C ARG A 107 -4.62 12.02 -20.83
N PRO A 108 -4.85 12.46 -22.07
CA PRO A 108 -5.31 13.81 -22.35
C PRO A 108 -6.56 14.19 -21.54
N GLU A 109 -7.50 13.26 -21.38
CA GLU A 109 -8.77 13.48 -20.68
C GLU A 109 -8.59 13.85 -19.20
N ASP A 110 -7.49 13.41 -18.55
CA ASP A 110 -7.22 13.73 -17.14
C ASP A 110 -7.05 15.24 -16.90
N THR A 111 -6.68 15.98 -17.95
CA THR A 111 -6.51 17.43 -17.92
C THR A 111 -7.65 18.19 -18.60
N MET A 112 -8.57 17.50 -19.27
CA MET A 112 -9.70 18.12 -19.96
C MET A 112 -10.80 18.53 -18.98
N ALA A 113 -11.46 19.65 -19.27
CA ALA A 113 -12.68 20.04 -18.58
C ALA A 113 -13.81 19.05 -18.89
N PHE A 114 -14.80 18.96 -18.00
CA PHE A 114 -16.03 18.25 -18.30
C PHE A 114 -16.83 18.96 -19.39
N ASP A 115 -17.52 18.17 -20.22
CA ASP A 115 -18.41 18.72 -21.25
C ASP A 115 -19.70 19.34 -20.64
N VAL A 116 -20.43 20.07 -21.47
CA VAL A 116 -21.68 20.75 -21.06
C VAL A 116 -22.73 19.77 -20.53
N HIS A 117 -22.82 18.56 -21.11
CA HIS A 117 -23.79 17.58 -20.66
C HIS A 117 -23.45 17.10 -19.25
N HIS A 118 -22.19 16.78 -18.98
CA HIS A 118 -21.75 16.32 -17.68
C HIS A 118 -21.87 17.42 -16.61
N LEU A 119 -21.51 18.67 -16.95
CA LEU A 119 -21.62 19.81 -16.03
C LEU A 119 -23.05 20.09 -15.55
N TYR A 120 -24.05 19.93 -16.43
CA TYR A 120 -25.42 20.33 -16.13
C TYR A 120 -26.40 19.18 -15.89
N SER A 121 -26.08 17.96 -16.33
CA SER A 121 -27.03 16.84 -16.35
C SER A 121 -26.53 15.55 -15.70
N ALA A 122 -25.25 15.48 -15.27
CA ALA A 122 -24.72 14.26 -14.67
C ALA A 122 -25.36 13.91 -13.32
N ARG A 123 -25.47 12.60 -13.08
CA ARG A 123 -25.87 12.01 -11.80
C ARG A 123 -24.67 11.34 -11.12
N PRO A 124 -24.70 11.15 -9.80
CA PRO A 124 -23.68 10.38 -9.11
C PRO A 124 -23.53 8.98 -9.72
N GLY A 125 -22.32 8.66 -10.19
CA GLY A 125 -21.98 7.39 -10.85
C GLY A 125 -22.03 7.42 -12.38
N ASP A 126 -22.48 8.51 -13.01
CA ASP A 126 -22.42 8.66 -14.46
C ASP A 126 -20.96 8.73 -14.94
N ARG A 127 -20.67 8.16 -16.11
CA ARG A 127 -19.36 8.31 -16.75
C ARG A 127 -19.17 9.76 -17.20
N PRO A 128 -18.03 10.40 -16.91
CA PRO A 128 -17.76 11.76 -17.35
C PRO A 128 -17.56 11.85 -18.85
N GLY A 129 -18.16 12.88 -19.44
CA GLY A 129 -17.82 13.38 -20.77
C GLY A 129 -16.89 14.59 -20.65
N PHE A 130 -15.99 14.76 -21.62
CA PHE A 130 -14.91 15.75 -21.59
C PHE A 130 -14.94 16.68 -22.81
N ASP A 131 -14.58 17.94 -22.60
CA ASP A 131 -14.42 18.94 -23.64
C ASP A 131 -12.95 19.05 -24.07
N PRO A 132 -12.58 18.55 -25.26
CA PRO A 132 -11.19 18.55 -25.71
C PRO A 132 -10.67 19.96 -26.04
N THR A 133 -11.55 20.97 -26.15
CA THR A 133 -11.15 22.36 -26.43
C THR A 133 -10.65 23.10 -25.19
N ARG A 134 -10.84 22.52 -24.01
CA ARG A 134 -10.49 23.13 -22.72
C ARG A 134 -9.72 22.13 -21.86
N ALA A 135 -8.41 22.06 -22.05
CA ALA A 135 -7.49 21.28 -21.22
C ALA A 135 -6.56 22.18 -20.38
N LEU A 136 -6.13 21.68 -19.22
CA LEU A 136 -5.02 22.28 -18.50
C LEU A 136 -3.74 22.05 -19.31
N GLU A 137 -3.12 23.13 -19.77
CA GLU A 137 -1.76 23.10 -20.32
C GLU A 137 -0.79 22.83 -19.17
N LEU A 138 -0.48 21.55 -18.95
CA LEU A 138 0.62 21.17 -18.09
C LEU A 138 1.90 21.23 -18.91
N ASP A 139 2.92 21.93 -18.40
CA ASP A 139 4.27 21.86 -18.98
C ASP A 139 4.64 20.39 -19.15
N ALA A 140 4.99 20.00 -20.40
CA ALA A 140 5.26 18.62 -20.73
C ALA A 140 6.27 18.02 -19.73
N PRO A 141 6.05 16.80 -19.22
CA PRO A 141 7.02 16.16 -18.34
C PRO A 141 8.37 16.11 -19.05
N VAL A 142 9.41 16.66 -18.43
CA VAL A 142 10.78 16.63 -18.96
C VAL A 142 11.12 15.17 -19.29
N PRO A 143 11.39 14.80 -20.55
CA PRO A 143 11.76 13.43 -20.89
C PRO A 143 13.14 13.15 -20.29
N GLY A 144 13.20 12.52 -19.11
CA GLY A 144 14.48 12.31 -18.44
C GLY A 144 14.48 11.72 -17.03
N SER A 145 13.36 11.68 -16.31
CA SER A 145 13.30 10.97 -15.01
C SER A 145 13.14 9.45 -15.21
N ARG A 146 14.16 8.78 -15.75
CA ARG A 146 14.32 7.32 -15.58
C ARG A 146 15.21 7.04 -14.37
N GLY A 147 14.78 6.10 -13.54
CA GLY A 147 15.62 5.40 -12.55
C GLY A 147 14.72 4.61 -11.61
N HIS A 148 14.41 3.35 -11.85
CA HIS A 148 15.38 2.26 -11.94
C HIS A 148 15.11 1.36 -13.14
N SER A 149 16.11 1.18 -14.00
CA SER A 149 16.22 -0.09 -14.71
C SER A 149 16.40 -1.17 -13.67
N ALA A 150 15.60 -2.24 -13.73
CA ALA A 150 16.00 -3.50 -13.15
C ALA A 150 17.41 -3.80 -13.68
N GLY A 151 18.40 -3.77 -12.78
CA GLY A 151 19.74 -4.23 -13.12
C GLY A 151 19.61 -5.67 -13.58
N GLU A 152 20.05 -5.93 -14.80
CA GLU A 152 20.35 -7.26 -15.30
C GLU A 152 21.10 -8.02 -14.18
N LEU A 153 20.48 -9.07 -13.64
CA LEU A 153 21.18 -9.97 -12.74
C LEU A 153 22.39 -10.52 -13.51
N PRO A 154 23.61 -10.50 -12.95
CA PRO A 154 24.73 -11.15 -13.60
C PRO A 154 24.40 -12.65 -13.79
N PRO A 155 24.87 -13.28 -14.88
CA PRO A 155 24.63 -14.69 -15.12
C PRO A 155 25.15 -15.49 -13.91
N GLN A 156 24.26 -16.29 -13.32
CA GLN A 156 24.62 -17.24 -12.28
C GLN A 156 25.52 -18.29 -12.91
N ASP A 157 26.80 -18.27 -12.53
CA ASP A 157 27.77 -19.29 -12.88
C ASP A 157 27.38 -20.59 -12.17
N VAL A 158 26.73 -21.49 -12.91
CA VAL A 158 26.45 -22.86 -12.47
C VAL A 158 27.60 -23.75 -12.92
N SER A 159 28.70 -23.70 -12.19
CA SER A 159 29.72 -24.74 -12.20
C SER A 159 29.84 -25.36 -10.81
N ALA A 160 28.93 -26.29 -10.53
CA ALA A 160 29.11 -27.29 -9.48
C ALA A 160 29.85 -28.49 -10.09
N ALA A 161 31.06 -28.78 -9.61
CA ALA A 161 31.67 -30.12 -9.70
C ALA A 161 32.85 -30.27 -8.73
N GLY A 162 32.71 -31.21 -7.79
CA GLY A 162 33.77 -31.89 -7.02
C GLY A 162 34.38 -31.09 -5.87
N GLU A 163 34.69 -31.63 -4.70
CA GLU A 163 34.73 -32.98 -4.12
C GLU A 163 34.81 -32.76 -2.60
N ASP A 164 34.23 -33.65 -1.78
CA ASP A 164 34.80 -34.02 -0.48
C ASP A 164 34.17 -35.35 -0.02
N PRO A 165 34.91 -36.47 -0.02
CA PRO A 165 34.50 -37.70 0.60
C PRO A 165 35.27 -37.85 1.92
N ASP A 166 34.66 -37.49 3.05
CA ASP A 166 35.16 -37.92 4.35
C ASP A 166 34.32 -39.09 4.86
N ALA A 167 34.98 -40.24 4.81
CA ALA A 167 34.57 -41.52 5.33
C ALA A 167 34.73 -41.59 6.86
N ASP A 168 33.90 -42.45 7.47
CA ASP A 168 34.16 -43.33 8.62
C ASP A 168 34.83 -42.74 9.88
N ASP A 169 34.18 -42.86 11.04
CA ASP A 169 34.35 -44.08 11.88
C ASP A 169 33.54 -44.01 13.20
N HIS A 170 33.23 -45.22 13.70
CA HIS A 170 32.87 -45.63 15.07
C HIS A 170 31.40 -45.69 15.51
N ASP A 171 30.80 -46.84 15.18
CA ASP A 171 30.48 -47.96 16.09
C ASP A 171 30.14 -47.64 17.57
N GLY A 172 29.03 -48.21 18.07
CA GLY A 172 28.77 -48.20 19.51
C GLY A 172 27.34 -48.41 20.01
N ARG A 173 26.72 -49.54 19.65
CA ARG A 173 25.78 -50.36 20.47
C ARG A 173 24.75 -49.74 21.44
N ALA A 174 23.51 -50.23 21.21
CA ALA A 174 22.62 -50.96 22.13
C ALA A 174 21.63 -50.21 23.06
N GLY A 175 20.36 -50.66 23.01
CA GLY A 175 19.47 -50.72 24.18
C GLY A 175 18.07 -50.15 23.97
N ASP A 176 17.13 -51.01 23.58
CA ASP A 176 15.67 -50.77 23.59
C ASP A 176 15.11 -50.97 25.04
N PRO A 177 13.78 -50.91 25.32
CA PRO A 177 13.06 -49.78 25.93
C PRO A 177 12.44 -50.12 27.32
N ALA A 178 11.81 -49.16 28.00
CA ALA A 178 10.82 -49.45 29.06
C ALA A 178 9.77 -48.35 29.23
N GLU A 179 8.52 -48.81 29.35
CA GLU A 179 7.31 -48.12 29.80
C GLU A 179 7.42 -47.58 31.23
N GLU A 180 6.60 -46.56 31.54
CA GLU A 180 5.74 -46.37 32.74
C GLU A 180 5.37 -44.88 32.78
N GLY A 181 4.12 -44.42 32.82
CA GLY A 181 2.98 -44.98 33.53
C GLY A 181 2.82 -44.26 34.87
N GLN A 182 2.14 -43.11 34.88
CA GLN A 182 1.48 -42.50 36.05
C GLN A 182 0.52 -41.39 35.62
#